data_AF-A0A536SH46-F1
#
_entry.id   AF-A0A536SH46-F1
#
_cell.length_a   1.000
_cell.length_b   1.000
_cell.length_c   1.000
_cell.angle_alpha   90.00
_cell.angle_beta   90.00
_cell.angle_gamma   90.00
#
_symmetry.space_group_name_H-M   'P 1'
#
loop_
_entity.id
_entity.type
_entity.pdbx_description
1 polymer ?
#
loop_
_entity_poly.entity_id
_entity_poly.type
_entity_poly.pdbx_seq_one_letter_code
_entity_poly.pdbx_strand_id
1 'polypeptide(L)'
;RRLDEAAKGPVVSVPSVRLDASAFDRRRVSARGRLVARATLLLDNKVLRGVAGYHVLTPLRLEGGELHLFVDRGWIASGDRSRLPSVPTPESLQTIEGIAVAPSRRYIELAPEAASGPLRQNLVLEREEKRLALQLQPFVIEQTSEAPDGLAREWDRPDTGVERHRSYALQWYSFAVLAAILYVVLSFKRARSARG
;
A
#
# COMPACT_ATOMS: atom_id res chain seq x y z
N ARG A 1 7.44 15.08 -8.05
CA ARG A 1 8.90 15.24 -8.27
C ARG A 1 9.76 14.64 -7.14
N ARG A 2 9.53 14.90 -5.84
CA ARG A 2 10.30 14.26 -4.73
C ARG A 2 10.01 12.76 -4.48
N LEU A 3 8.85 12.26 -4.91
CA LEU A 3 8.41 10.88 -4.64
C LEU A 3 9.05 9.84 -5.57
N ASP A 4 9.33 10.18 -6.83
CA ASP A 4 10.03 9.29 -7.77
C ASP A 4 11.54 9.19 -7.49
N GLU A 5 12.13 10.18 -6.80
CA GLU A 5 13.55 10.16 -6.43
C GLU A 5 13.84 9.25 -5.24
N ALA A 6 12.91 9.13 -4.28
CA ALA A 6 13.07 8.21 -3.14
C ALA A 6 13.13 6.73 -3.60
N ALA A 7 12.41 6.40 -4.68
CA ALA A 7 12.46 5.10 -5.35
C ALA A 7 13.73 4.88 -6.19
N LYS A 8 14.63 5.87 -6.30
CA LYS A 8 15.94 5.75 -6.96
C LYS A 8 17.12 5.95 -6.00
N GLY A 9 16.85 6.22 -4.72
CA GLY A 9 17.87 6.41 -3.69
C GLY A 9 18.66 5.15 -3.35
N PRO A 10 19.75 5.28 -2.57
CA PRO A 10 20.53 4.14 -2.11
C PRO A 10 19.66 3.19 -1.27
N VAL A 11 19.87 1.90 -1.45
CA VAL A 11 19.23 0.85 -0.67
C VAL A 11 19.70 0.94 0.77
N VAL A 12 18.77 1.15 1.71
CA VAL A 12 19.10 1.24 3.14
C VAL A 12 18.95 -0.13 3.79
N SER A 13 19.99 -0.62 4.45
CA SER A 13 19.90 -1.87 5.21
C SER A 13 18.97 -1.69 6.41
N VAL A 14 18.06 -2.65 6.63
CA VAL A 14 17.17 -2.67 7.79
C VAL A 14 17.88 -3.35 8.96
N PRO A 15 18.29 -2.61 10.01
CA PRO A 15 18.90 -3.19 11.19
C PRO A 15 17.89 -3.97 12.04
N SER A 16 18.42 -4.84 12.89
CA SER A 16 17.69 -5.57 13.93
C SER A 16 17.46 -4.72 15.18
N VAL A 17 17.02 -3.48 14.98
CA VAL A 17 16.62 -2.50 16.01
C VAL A 17 15.30 -1.87 15.57
N ARG A 18 14.39 -1.58 16.50
CA ARG A 18 13.08 -1.00 16.17
C ARG A 18 13.26 0.41 15.60
N LEU A 19 12.69 0.65 14.42
CA LEU A 19 12.81 1.92 13.69
C LEU A 19 11.53 2.74 13.77
N ASP A 20 11.62 4.03 13.47
CA ASP A 20 10.44 4.86 13.21
C ASP A 20 9.96 4.65 11.77
N ALA A 21 8.69 4.28 11.59
CA ALA A 21 8.09 4.03 10.27
C ALA A 21 8.17 5.26 9.35
N SER A 22 8.05 6.47 9.90
CA SER A 22 8.05 7.71 9.12
C SER A 22 9.41 8.01 8.47
N ALA A 23 10.51 7.53 9.07
CA ALA A 23 11.85 7.69 8.53
C ALA A 23 12.11 6.83 7.28
N PHE A 24 11.32 5.76 7.11
CA PHE A 24 11.48 4.76 6.04
C PHE A 24 10.34 4.76 5.03
N ASP A 25 9.32 5.61 5.20
CA ASP A 25 8.20 5.65 4.28
C ASP A 25 8.68 5.90 2.84
N ARG A 26 8.34 4.96 1.96
CA ARG A 26 8.66 4.91 0.53
C ARG A 26 10.15 4.92 0.21
N ARG A 27 10.99 4.43 1.13
CA ARG A 27 12.43 4.28 0.92
C ARG A 27 12.75 2.88 0.38
N ARG A 28 13.74 2.82 -0.51
CA ARG A 28 14.37 1.54 -0.89
C ARG A 28 15.13 0.97 0.29
N VAL A 29 14.81 -0.27 0.62
CA VAL A 29 15.40 -0.98 1.76
C VAL A 29 15.83 -2.38 1.37
N SER A 30 16.81 -2.92 2.10
CA SER A 30 17.22 -4.31 2.04
C SER A 30 17.18 -4.90 3.44
N ALA A 31 16.49 -6.01 3.61
CA ALA A 31 16.39 -6.73 4.87
C ALA A 31 16.90 -8.15 4.68
N ARG A 32 17.76 -8.61 5.60
CA ARG A 32 18.31 -9.95 5.58
C ARG A 32 17.78 -10.75 6.77
N GLY A 33 17.32 -11.97 6.52
CA GLY A 33 16.63 -12.75 7.54
C GLY A 33 16.05 -14.07 7.04
N ARG A 34 15.25 -14.74 7.87
CA ARG A 34 14.55 -15.99 7.51
C ARG A 34 13.05 -15.79 7.52
N LEU A 35 12.36 -16.23 6.48
CA LEU A 35 10.91 -16.14 6.39
C LEU A 35 10.26 -17.12 7.36
N VAL A 36 9.24 -16.67 8.08
CA VAL A 36 8.48 -17.46 9.04
C VAL A 36 7.20 -17.95 8.36
N ALA A 37 7.32 -19.02 7.58
CA ALA A 37 6.24 -19.52 6.71
C ALA A 37 4.91 -19.74 7.44
N ARG A 38 4.96 -20.32 8.65
CA ARG A 38 3.79 -20.58 9.52
C ARG A 38 3.00 -19.33 9.93
N ALA A 39 3.60 -18.14 9.84
CA ALA A 39 3.01 -16.87 10.21
C ALA A 39 2.60 -16.03 8.99
N THR A 40 2.53 -16.65 7.81
CA THR A 40 2.08 -16.00 6.58
C THR A 40 0.60 -15.63 6.66
N LEU A 41 0.29 -14.43 6.18
CA LEU A 41 -1.04 -13.88 6.06
C LEU A 41 -1.39 -13.67 4.59
N LEU A 42 -2.68 -13.79 4.30
CA LEU A 42 -3.24 -13.50 2.99
C LEU A 42 -4.14 -12.27 3.15
N LEU A 43 -3.73 -11.14 2.56
CA LEU A 43 -4.62 -9.99 2.50
C LEU A 43 -5.62 -10.19 1.35
N ASP A 44 -6.91 -10.31 1.67
CA ASP A 44 -8.00 -10.53 0.71
C ASP A 44 -8.35 -9.26 -0.07
N ASN A 45 -9.14 -9.47 -1.12
CA ASN A 45 -9.73 -8.45 -1.97
C ASN A 45 -8.68 -7.55 -2.62
N LYS A 46 -7.53 -8.14 -2.98
CA LYS A 46 -6.50 -7.48 -3.78
C LYS A 46 -6.76 -7.79 -5.23
N VAL A 47 -6.97 -6.76 -6.04
CA VAL A 47 -7.25 -6.90 -7.47
C VAL A 47 -5.99 -6.55 -8.25
N LEU A 48 -5.53 -7.47 -9.09
CA LEU A 48 -4.45 -7.21 -10.04
C LEU A 48 -4.97 -7.51 -11.44
N ARG A 49 -4.85 -6.52 -12.35
CA ARG A 49 -5.30 -6.63 -13.76
C ARG A 49 -6.75 -7.15 -13.91
N GLY A 50 -7.64 -6.69 -13.03
CA GLY A 50 -9.06 -7.07 -13.02
C GLY A 50 -9.36 -8.44 -12.39
N VAL A 51 -8.36 -9.18 -11.92
CA VAL A 51 -8.53 -10.47 -11.25
C VAL A 51 -8.40 -10.29 -9.74
N ALA A 52 -9.35 -10.85 -8.99
CA ALA A 52 -9.28 -10.88 -7.53
C ALA A 52 -8.27 -11.91 -7.02
N GLY A 53 -7.62 -11.58 -5.92
CA GLY A 53 -6.58 -12.39 -5.33
C GLY A 53 -6.14 -11.88 -3.97
N TYR A 54 -4.98 -12.35 -3.55
CA TYR A 54 -4.41 -12.11 -2.23
C TYR A 54 -3.03 -11.48 -2.35
N HIS A 55 -2.69 -10.55 -1.46
CA HIS A 55 -1.28 -10.27 -1.17
C HIS A 55 -0.77 -11.24 -0.12
N VAL A 56 0.45 -11.72 -0.31
CA VAL A 56 1.08 -12.73 0.54
C VAL A 56 2.07 -12.04 1.47
N LEU A 57 1.69 -11.88 2.73
CA LEU A 57 2.49 -11.20 3.74
C LEU A 57 3.15 -12.23 4.65
N THR A 58 4.47 -12.32 4.60
CA THR A 58 5.24 -13.26 5.43
C THR A 58 6.19 -12.50 6.35
N PRO A 59 6.18 -12.75 7.67
CA PRO A 59 7.18 -12.19 8.57
C PRO A 59 8.57 -12.70 8.21
N LEU A 60 9.53 -11.79 8.13
CA LEU A 60 10.96 -12.05 8.04
C LEU A 60 11.58 -11.83 9.42
N ARG A 61 12.10 -12.88 10.06
CA ARG A 61 12.95 -12.73 11.25
C ARG A 61 14.29 -12.15 10.82
N LEU A 62 14.60 -10.94 11.26
CA LEU A 62 15.82 -10.24 10.89
C LEU A 62 17.05 -10.95 11.46
N GLU A 63 18.13 -11.00 10.69
CA GLU A 63 19.40 -11.58 11.12
C GLU A 63 20.00 -10.80 12.29
N GLY A 64 20.51 -11.49 13.31
CA GLY A 64 21.16 -10.84 14.46
C GLY A 64 20.20 -10.32 15.54
N GLY A 65 18.92 -10.72 15.54
CA GLY A 65 17.99 -10.40 16.63
C GLY A 65 16.66 -11.17 16.60
N GLU A 66 15.73 -10.75 17.47
CA GLU A 66 14.36 -11.29 17.58
C GLU A 66 13.31 -10.42 16.89
N LEU A 67 13.74 -9.32 16.25
CA LEU A 67 12.83 -8.45 15.51
C LEU A 67 12.41 -9.09 14.19
N HIS A 68 11.15 -8.88 13.87
CA HIS A 68 10.52 -9.35 12.66
C HIS A 68 10.02 -8.15 11.84
N LEU A 69 9.91 -8.34 10.54
CA LEU A 69 9.37 -7.35 9.62
C LEU A 69 8.43 -8.07 8.66
N PHE A 70 7.24 -7.52 8.43
CA PHE A 70 6.40 -8.07 7.39
C PHE A 70 6.97 -7.74 6.01
N VAL A 71 7.03 -8.74 5.16
CA VAL A 71 7.31 -8.60 3.73
C VAL A 71 6.04 -8.93 2.98
N ASP A 72 5.50 -7.97 2.25
CA ASP A 72 4.54 -8.22 1.18
C ASP A 72 5.31 -8.76 -0.02
N ARG A 73 5.23 -10.09 -0.21
CA ARG A 73 6.02 -10.81 -1.20
C ARG A 73 5.46 -10.71 -2.60
N GLY A 74 4.21 -10.27 -2.73
CA GLY A 74 3.49 -10.11 -3.99
C GLY A 74 2.06 -10.66 -3.94
N TRP A 75 1.43 -10.62 -5.10
CA TRP A 75 0.05 -10.99 -5.35
C TRP A 75 -0.07 -12.39 -5.95
N ILE A 76 -1.13 -13.11 -5.59
CA ILE A 76 -1.54 -14.39 -6.19
C ILE A 76 -3.05 -14.41 -6.43
N ALA A 77 -3.50 -14.97 -7.56
CA ALA A 77 -4.91 -15.09 -7.89
C ALA A 77 -5.65 -15.95 -6.87
N SER A 78 -6.91 -15.61 -6.57
CA SER A 78 -7.66 -16.34 -5.54
C SER A 78 -8.02 -17.76 -5.97
N GLY A 79 -8.17 -17.98 -7.28
CA GLY A 79 -8.69 -19.24 -7.82
C GLY A 79 -10.00 -19.63 -7.15
N ASP A 80 -10.08 -20.90 -6.72
CA ASP A 80 -11.15 -21.41 -5.86
C ASP A 80 -10.97 -20.91 -4.42
N ARG A 81 -11.85 -20.02 -3.97
CA ARG A 81 -11.82 -19.43 -2.62
C ARG A 81 -12.04 -20.44 -1.49
N SER A 82 -12.50 -21.66 -1.77
CA SER A 82 -12.59 -22.73 -0.77
C SER A 82 -11.22 -23.31 -0.38
N ARG A 83 -10.18 -23.08 -1.19
CA ARG A 83 -8.81 -23.55 -0.95
C ARG A 83 -7.85 -22.38 -0.99
N LEU A 84 -7.25 -22.08 0.16
CA LEU A 84 -6.23 -21.04 0.23
C LEU A 84 -4.99 -21.45 -0.58
N PRO A 85 -4.37 -20.52 -1.33
CA PRO A 85 -3.17 -20.82 -2.08
C PRO A 85 -2.01 -21.17 -1.14
N SER A 86 -1.23 -22.18 -1.53
CA SER A 86 0.04 -22.50 -0.88
C SER A 86 1.17 -21.82 -1.65
N VAL A 87 2.02 -21.09 -0.94
CA VAL A 87 3.12 -20.31 -1.52
C VAL A 87 4.45 -20.90 -1.04
N PRO A 88 5.34 -21.32 -1.95
CA PRO A 88 6.68 -21.77 -1.59
C PRO A 88 7.41 -20.69 -0.77
N THR A 89 7.88 -21.08 0.42
CA THR A 89 8.52 -20.16 1.36
C THR A 89 9.81 -20.80 1.87
N PRO A 90 10.97 -20.42 1.31
CA PRO A 90 12.25 -20.95 1.76
C PRO A 90 12.51 -20.59 3.23
N GLU A 91 12.93 -21.56 4.03
CA GLU A 91 13.34 -21.34 5.43
C GLU A 91 14.83 -20.95 5.57
N SER A 92 15.54 -20.87 4.44
CA SER A 92 16.93 -20.42 4.39
C SER A 92 17.04 -18.91 4.61
N LEU A 93 18.27 -18.44 4.85
CA LEU A 93 18.55 -17.02 4.95
C LEU A 93 18.37 -16.35 3.58
N GLN A 94 17.59 -15.28 3.54
CA GLN A 94 17.23 -14.52 2.35
C GLN A 94 17.62 -13.06 2.52
N THR A 95 18.00 -12.41 1.42
CA THR A 95 18.11 -10.95 1.36
C THR A 95 16.96 -10.45 0.49
N ILE A 96 16.09 -9.63 1.09
CA ILE A 96 14.87 -9.14 0.47
C ILE A 96 15.04 -7.65 0.24
N GLU A 97 14.96 -7.24 -1.02
CA GLU A 97 14.94 -5.82 -1.39
C GLU A 97 13.52 -5.38 -1.73
N GLY A 98 13.19 -4.15 -1.36
CA GLY A 98 11.88 -3.61 -1.63
C GLY A 98 11.72 -2.15 -1.22
N ILE A 99 10.46 -1.71 -1.18
CA ILE A 99 10.08 -0.39 -0.71
C ILE A 99 9.46 -0.53 0.67
N ALA A 100 9.99 0.20 1.65
CA ALA A 100 9.37 0.28 2.96
C ALA A 100 8.11 1.16 2.86
N VAL A 101 6.99 0.66 3.38
CA VAL A 101 5.70 1.36 3.37
C VAL A 101 5.11 1.28 4.76
N ALA A 102 4.68 2.42 5.29
CA ALA A 102 3.91 2.44 6.53
C ALA A 102 2.48 1.97 6.23
N PRO A 103 1.98 0.90 6.86
CA PRO A 103 0.60 0.47 6.66
C PRO A 103 -0.35 1.59 7.06
N SER A 104 -1.27 1.94 6.17
CA SER A 104 -2.15 3.08 6.37
C SER A 104 -3.10 2.80 7.55
N ARG A 105 -2.97 3.58 8.62
CA ARG A 105 -3.87 3.53 9.80
C ARG A 105 -5.31 3.99 9.51
N ARG A 106 -5.65 4.27 8.25
CA ARG A 106 -6.85 5.02 7.86
C ARG A 106 -8.13 4.19 7.74
N TYR A 107 -8.06 2.87 7.87
CA TYR A 107 -9.26 2.06 7.84
C TYR A 107 -9.86 2.02 9.25
N ILE A 108 -10.89 2.82 9.46
CA ILE A 108 -11.85 2.60 10.54
C ILE A 108 -12.51 1.26 10.20
N GLU A 109 -12.03 0.18 10.81
CA GLU A 109 -12.73 -1.10 10.75
C GLU A 109 -14.06 -0.92 11.50
N LEU A 110 -15.19 -0.97 10.77
CA LEU A 110 -16.52 -0.85 11.37
C LEU A 110 -16.84 -2.00 12.36
N ALA A 111 -16.06 -3.08 12.32
CA ALA A 111 -16.05 -4.12 13.33
C ALA A 111 -14.65 -4.75 13.42
N PRO A 112 -14.14 -5.10 14.62
CA PRO A 112 -12.93 -5.88 14.75
C PRO A 112 -13.16 -7.24 14.06
N GLU A 113 -12.49 -7.46 12.94
CA GLU A 113 -12.59 -8.71 12.22
C GLU A 113 -12.00 -9.83 13.10
N ALA A 114 -12.87 -10.69 13.65
CA ALA A 114 -12.48 -11.92 14.33
C ALA A 114 -12.12 -13.01 13.29
N ALA A 115 -11.25 -12.68 12.35
CA ALA A 115 -10.81 -13.63 11.32
C ALA A 115 -9.94 -14.70 11.97
N SER A 116 -10.52 -15.88 12.19
CA SER A 116 -9.77 -17.10 12.49
C SER A 116 -8.95 -17.51 11.26
N GLY A 117 -7.69 -17.91 11.44
CA GLY A 117 -6.80 -18.31 10.35
C GLY A 117 -5.96 -17.16 9.73
N PRO A 118 -5.36 -17.36 8.54
CA PRO A 118 -4.38 -16.44 7.94
C PRO A 118 -4.98 -15.32 7.08
N LEU A 119 -6.29 -15.35 6.79
CA LEU A 119 -6.95 -14.40 5.89
C LEU A 119 -7.28 -13.07 6.59
N ARG A 120 -6.92 -11.94 6.00
CA ARG A 120 -7.15 -10.60 6.57
C ARG A 120 -7.68 -9.66 5.51
N GLN A 121 -8.63 -8.78 5.83
CA GLN A 121 -8.98 -7.71 4.89
C GLN A 121 -7.94 -6.57 4.91
N ASN A 122 -7.44 -6.26 6.11
CA ASN A 122 -6.46 -5.20 6.35
C ASN A 122 -5.35 -5.69 7.26
N LEU A 123 -4.15 -5.13 7.08
CA LEU A 123 -3.04 -5.35 7.99
C LEU A 123 -3.06 -4.31 9.13
N VAL A 124 -3.26 -4.78 10.35
CA VAL A 124 -3.07 -3.99 11.58
C VAL A 124 -1.89 -4.60 12.34
N LEU A 125 -0.72 -3.96 12.24
CA LEU A 125 0.54 -4.51 12.78
C LEU A 125 0.45 -4.80 14.28
N GLU A 126 -0.18 -3.93 15.06
CA GLU A 126 -0.29 -4.08 16.51
C GLU A 126 -1.16 -5.27 16.91
N ARG A 127 -2.16 -5.64 16.08
CA ARG A 127 -2.99 -6.83 16.28
C ARG A 127 -2.18 -8.10 15.98
N GLU A 128 -1.35 -8.01 14.95
CA GLU A 128 -0.54 -9.12 14.45
C GLU A 128 0.65 -9.42 15.36
N GLU A 129 1.29 -8.40 15.90
CA GLU A 129 2.33 -8.47 16.94
C GLU A 129 1.81 -9.26 18.15
N LYS A 130 0.60 -8.94 18.63
CA LYS A 130 -0.04 -9.65 19.75
C LYS A 130 -0.45 -11.08 19.41
N ARG A 131 -1.09 -11.30 18.25
CA ARG A 131 -1.57 -12.65 17.88
C ARG A 131 -0.42 -13.62 17.62
N LEU A 132 0.61 -13.17 16.93
CA LEU A 132 1.74 -14.02 16.54
C LEU A 132 2.82 -14.11 17.64
N ALA A 133 2.71 -13.28 18.68
CA ALA A 133 3.73 -13.13 19.72
C ALA A 133 5.12 -12.80 19.14
N LEU A 134 5.16 -11.93 18.12
CA LEU A 134 6.38 -11.50 17.43
C LEU A 134 6.59 -10.00 17.62
N GLN A 135 7.83 -9.57 17.86
CA GLN A 135 8.17 -8.15 17.84
C GLN A 135 8.28 -7.66 16.40
N LEU A 136 7.41 -6.76 15.97
CA LEU A 136 7.36 -6.30 14.58
C LEU A 136 7.95 -4.89 14.41
N GLN A 137 8.66 -4.69 13.31
CA GLN A 137 8.93 -3.35 12.78
C GLN A 137 7.59 -2.65 12.43
N PRO A 138 7.49 -1.33 12.60
CA PRO A 138 6.23 -0.59 12.39
C PRO A 138 5.93 -0.28 10.92
N PHE A 139 6.56 -1.00 9.98
CA PHE A 139 6.37 -0.85 8.54
C PHE A 139 6.40 -2.22 7.85
N VAL A 140 6.09 -2.25 6.56
CA VAL A 140 6.13 -3.44 5.70
C VAL A 140 7.10 -3.19 4.56
N ILE A 141 7.75 -4.23 4.04
CA ILE A 141 8.46 -4.16 2.76
C ILE A 141 7.58 -4.69 1.65
N GLU A 142 7.28 -3.86 0.66
CA GLU A 142 6.78 -4.30 -0.65
C GLU A 142 7.97 -4.83 -1.45
N GLN A 143 8.07 -6.15 -1.57
CA GLN A 143 9.22 -6.81 -2.19
C GLN A 143 9.35 -6.45 -3.67
N THR A 144 10.54 -6.01 -4.08
CA THR A 144 10.89 -5.77 -5.49
C THR A 144 11.92 -6.76 -6.02
N SER A 145 12.67 -7.44 -5.14
CA SER A 145 13.58 -8.51 -5.56
C SER A 145 12.81 -9.70 -6.13
N GLU A 146 13.32 -10.29 -7.21
CA GLU A 146 12.74 -11.50 -7.78
C GLU A 146 12.88 -12.69 -6.83
N ALA A 147 11.89 -13.58 -6.86
CA ALA A 147 11.95 -14.87 -6.16
C ALA A 147 11.16 -15.93 -6.95
N PRO A 148 11.58 -17.20 -6.91
CA PRO A 148 10.92 -18.31 -7.62
C PRO A 148 9.69 -18.83 -6.86
N ASP A 149 8.77 -17.94 -6.48
CA ASP A 149 7.56 -18.25 -5.70
C ASP A 149 6.26 -18.07 -6.49
N GLY A 150 6.35 -17.63 -7.75
CA GLY A 150 5.20 -17.44 -8.63
C GLY A 150 4.32 -16.24 -8.29
N LEU A 151 4.78 -15.35 -7.40
CA LEU A 151 4.03 -14.16 -6.99
C LEU A 151 4.27 -12.98 -7.95
N ALA A 152 3.21 -12.25 -8.26
CA ALA A 152 3.28 -11.03 -9.04
C ALA A 152 3.66 -9.84 -8.14
N ARG A 153 4.69 -9.07 -8.52
CA ARG A 153 5.19 -7.90 -7.75
C ARG A 153 4.89 -6.60 -8.49
N GLU A 154 3.63 -6.44 -8.86
CA GLU A 154 3.12 -5.25 -9.53
C GLU A 154 2.46 -4.35 -8.48
N TRP A 155 3.26 -3.49 -7.88
CA TRP A 155 2.77 -2.55 -6.87
C TRP A 155 2.09 -1.37 -7.55
N ASP A 156 0.84 -1.11 -7.18
CA ASP A 156 0.14 0.12 -7.53
C ASP A 156 0.91 1.27 -6.87
N ARG A 157 1.85 1.86 -7.61
CA ARG A 157 2.43 3.14 -7.23
C ARG A 157 1.25 4.10 -7.21
N PRO A 158 1.01 4.83 -6.10
CA PRO A 158 0.08 5.93 -6.12
C PRO A 158 0.62 6.96 -7.09
N ASP A 159 0.19 6.79 -8.34
CA ASP A 159 0.35 7.76 -9.39
C ASP A 159 -0.21 9.03 -8.79
N THR A 160 0.59 10.08 -8.81
CA THR A 160 0.27 11.31 -8.10
C THR A 160 -1.16 11.71 -8.48
N GLY A 161 -2.09 11.70 -7.52
CA GLY A 161 -3.50 12.08 -7.74
C GLY A 161 -3.69 13.49 -8.33
N VAL A 162 -2.60 14.18 -8.62
CA VAL A 162 -2.49 15.42 -9.36
C VAL A 162 -3.12 15.33 -10.76
N GLU A 163 -3.06 14.19 -11.46
CA GLU A 163 -3.71 14.07 -12.79
C GLU A 163 -5.24 14.04 -12.68
N ARG A 164 -5.81 13.36 -11.67
CA ARG A 164 -7.28 13.25 -11.50
C ARG A 164 -7.94 14.53 -10.97
N HIS A 165 -7.18 15.39 -10.29
CA HIS A 165 -7.69 16.69 -9.81
C HIS A 165 -7.67 17.81 -10.88
N ARG A 166 -6.95 17.64 -12.00
CA ARG A 166 -6.95 18.63 -13.09
C ARG A 166 -8.28 18.65 -13.85
N SER A 167 -8.87 17.47 -14.10
CA SER A 167 -10.14 17.35 -14.79
C SER A 167 -11.28 18.03 -14.01
N TYR A 168 -11.29 17.88 -12.68
CA TYR A 168 -12.26 18.56 -11.81
C TYR A 168 -12.03 20.06 -11.71
N ALA A 169 -10.77 20.51 -11.63
CA ALA A 169 -10.46 21.94 -11.61
C ALA A 169 -10.93 22.65 -12.89
N LEU A 170 -10.70 22.05 -14.06
CA LEU A 170 -11.17 22.55 -15.36
C LEU A 170 -12.70 22.68 -15.41
N GLN A 171 -13.42 21.72 -14.82
CA GLN A 171 -14.89 21.76 -14.73
C GLN A 171 -15.36 22.94 -13.87
N TRP A 172 -14.74 23.15 -12.71
CA TRP A 172 -15.07 24.30 -11.85
C TRP A 172 -14.72 25.65 -12.50
N TYR A 173 -13.60 25.76 -13.22
CA TYR A 173 -13.27 26.97 -13.99
C TYR A 173 -14.28 27.23 -15.11
N SER A 174 -14.75 26.18 -15.79
CA SER A 174 -15.79 26.30 -16.83
C SER A 174 -17.10 26.85 -16.26
N PHE A 175 -17.52 26.37 -15.09
CA PHE A 175 -18.70 26.90 -14.40
C PHE A 175 -18.50 28.34 -13.93
N ALA A 176 -17.33 28.71 -13.42
CA ALA A 176 -17.04 30.08 -13.01
C ALA A 176 -17.08 31.05 -14.21
N VAL A 177 -16.52 30.67 -15.35
CA VAL A 177 -16.57 31.47 -16.60
C VAL A 177 -18.00 31.61 -17.10
N LEU A 178 -18.77 30.51 -17.13
CA LEU A 178 -20.17 30.55 -17.55
C LEU A 178 -21.00 31.46 -16.64
N ALA A 179 -20.83 31.36 -15.32
CA ALA A 179 -21.50 32.23 -14.35
C ALA A 179 -21.14 33.70 -14.54
N ALA A 180 -19.86 34.02 -14.80
CA ALA A 180 -19.42 35.38 -15.07
C ALA A 180 -20.05 35.96 -16.36
N ILE A 181 -20.09 35.17 -17.44
CA ILE A 181 -20.73 35.57 -18.71
C ILE A 181 -22.22 35.85 -18.49
N LEU A 182 -22.93 34.92 -17.82
CA LEU A 182 -24.35 35.09 -17.51
C LEU A 182 -24.61 36.32 -16.66
N TYR A 183 -23.79 36.55 -15.62
CA TYR A 183 -23.89 37.74 -14.78
C TYR A 183 -23.74 39.04 -15.58
N VAL A 184 -22.73 39.11 -16.45
CA VAL A 184 -22.49 40.29 -17.30
C VAL A 184 -23.65 40.52 -18.26
N VAL A 185 -24.10 39.49 -18.98
CA VAL A 185 -25.21 39.60 -19.95
C VAL A 185 -26.52 40.03 -19.27
N LEU A 186 -26.85 39.42 -18.13
CA LEU A 186 -28.04 39.76 -17.36
C LEU A 186 -27.98 41.18 -16.79
N SER A 187 -26.81 41.62 -16.32
CA SER A 187 -26.60 42.98 -15.82
C SER A 187 -26.83 44.03 -16.91
N PHE A 188 -26.27 43.81 -18.11
CA PHE A 188 -26.48 44.71 -19.25
C PHE A 188 -27.92 44.70 -19.78
N LYS A 189 -28.59 43.54 -19.83
CA LYS A 189 -30.01 43.47 -20.20
C LYS A 189 -30.91 44.21 -19.21
N ARG A 190 -30.67 44.05 -17.91
CA ARG A 190 -31.43 44.74 -16.85
C ARG A 190 -31.22 46.24 -16.87
N ALA A 191 -29.99 46.71 -17.10
CA ALA A 191 -29.66 48.13 -17.23
C ALA A 191 -30.24 48.80 -18.49
N ARG A 192 -30.57 48.01 -19.52
CA ARG A 192 -31.24 48.49 -20.75
C ARG A 192 -32.76 48.50 -20.63
N SER A 193 -33.33 47.53 -19.90
CA SER A 193 -34.77 47.48 -19.60
C SER A 193 -35.22 48.50 -18.57
N ALA A 194 -34.32 49.01 -17.71
CA ALA A 194 -34.64 50.05 -16.73
C ALA A 194 -34.50 51.49 -17.28
N ARG A 195 -34.10 51.62 -18.56
CA ARG A 195 -33.84 52.92 -19.23
C ARG A 195 -34.77 53.20 -20.42
N GLY A 196 -35.76 52.33 -20.66
CA GLY A 196 -36.88 52.56 -21.57
C GLY A 196 -38.17 52.52 -20.78
#